data_AF-A0A9P4UGK0-F1
#
_entry.id   AF-A0A9P4UGK0-F1
#
_cell.length_a   1.000
_cell.length_b   1.000
_cell.length_c   1.000
_cell.angle_alpha   90.00
_cell.angle_beta   90.00
_cell.angle_gamma   90.00
#
_symmetry.space_group_name_H-M   'P 1'
#
loop_
_entity.id
_entity.type
_entity.pdbx_description
1 polymer ?
#
loop_
_entity_poly.entity_id
_entity_poly.type
_entity_poly.pdbx_seq_one_letter_code
_entity_poly.pdbx_strand_id
1 'polypeptide(L)'
;MPVAKTLGVVGSIIAIVQISKTIISLCHFYIDSVDGAPQELRVILIEVSTLKAIAKSLQYLTQPNVANSTLLDQLAAISGPIEGCKKALKELEKLFPPTPTPVSGNGRNSTRRKLDAEIIQHKTTINLALTSELVHDLKDVKQKAEQIQNLLTEDERQQIQRWLVTTNPSGIHNRFQNLYEPGTASWMLRTPEWPLWIEGKHRCLWIHGIPGAGKSILASYLAEKIENYCTASSSGSSKLGHAYYYCYFGHNQDEASHFLRWIIGQLCRQYKDPRGTPENIQIG
;
A
#
# COMPACT_ATOMS: atom_id res chain seq x y z
N MET A 1 -26.09 -7.57 -22.06
CA MET A 1 -25.30 -6.83 -23.07
C MET A 1 -23.76 -6.90 -22.93
N PRO A 2 -23.12 -7.02 -21.74
CA PRO A 2 -21.65 -7.02 -21.66
C PRO A 2 -21.00 -8.28 -22.27
N VAL A 3 -21.59 -9.48 -22.08
CA VAL A 3 -21.04 -10.76 -22.57
C VAL A 3 -20.87 -10.81 -24.09
N ALA A 4 -21.81 -10.23 -24.86
CA ALA A 4 -21.75 -10.19 -26.32
C ALA A 4 -20.61 -9.29 -26.84
N LYS A 5 -20.28 -8.22 -26.11
CA LYS A 5 -19.15 -7.34 -26.46
C LYS A 5 -17.83 -8.04 -26.22
N THR A 6 -17.65 -8.67 -25.05
CA THR A 6 -16.43 -9.41 -24.68
C THR A 6 -16.12 -10.53 -25.69
N LEU A 7 -17.14 -11.28 -26.12
CA LEU A 7 -17.00 -12.30 -27.17
C LEU A 7 -16.54 -11.71 -28.50
N GLY A 8 -17.04 -10.52 -28.87
CA GLY A 8 -16.60 -9.80 -30.06
C GLY A 8 -15.12 -9.41 -30.01
N VAL A 9 -14.63 -8.94 -28.87
CA VAL A 9 -13.21 -8.58 -28.66
C VAL A 9 -12.31 -9.78 -28.80
N VAL A 10 -12.67 -10.89 -28.13
CA VAL A 10 -11.92 -12.15 -28.19
C VAL A 10 -11.84 -12.66 -29.64
N GLY A 11 -12.95 -12.59 -30.38
CA GLY A 11 -12.98 -12.94 -31.80
C GLY A 11 -12.04 -12.07 -32.65
N SER A 12 -12.00 -10.76 -32.39
CA SER A 12 -11.09 -9.84 -33.09
C SER A 12 -9.61 -10.09 -32.76
N ILE A 13 -9.27 -10.38 -31.50
CA ILE A 13 -7.92 -10.75 -31.09
C ILE A 13 -7.48 -12.05 -31.78
N ILE A 14 -8.35 -13.06 -31.82
CA ILE A 14 -8.07 -14.33 -32.53
C ILE A 14 -7.83 -14.07 -34.02
N ALA A 15 -8.65 -13.23 -34.65
CA ALA A 15 -8.49 -12.87 -36.06
C ALA A 15 -7.14 -12.18 -36.32
N ILE A 16 -6.72 -11.24 -35.46
CA ILE A 16 -5.40 -10.60 -35.53
C ILE A 16 -4.29 -11.65 -35.48
N VAL A 17 -4.33 -12.56 -34.50
CA VAL A 17 -3.31 -13.63 -34.37
C VAL A 17 -3.24 -14.50 -35.62
N GLN A 18 -4.39 -14.82 -36.24
CA GLN A 18 -4.44 -15.65 -37.43
C GLN A 18 -3.93 -14.92 -38.68
N ILE A 19 -4.40 -13.71 -38.95
CA ILE A 19 -3.96 -12.92 -40.12
C ILE A 19 -2.46 -12.61 -40.01
N SER A 20 -1.97 -12.25 -38.82
CA SER A 20 -0.55 -12.04 -38.60
C SER A 20 0.28 -13.28 -38.91
N LYS A 21 -0.19 -14.50 -38.59
CA LYS A 21 0.52 -15.74 -38.99
C LYS A 21 0.64 -15.84 -40.50
N THR A 22 -0.44 -15.56 -41.23
CA THR A 22 -0.43 -15.61 -42.70
C THR A 22 0.57 -14.60 -43.27
N ILE A 23 0.50 -13.33 -42.86
CA ILE A 23 1.41 -12.28 -43.35
C ILE A 23 2.86 -12.60 -43.02
N ILE A 24 3.16 -13.09 -41.81
CA ILE A 24 4.52 -13.51 -41.42
C ILE A 24 5.05 -14.59 -42.37
N SER A 25 4.24 -15.61 -42.67
CA SER A 25 4.65 -16.69 -43.59
C SER A 25 4.90 -16.20 -45.01
N LEU A 26 4.07 -15.26 -45.51
CA LEU A 26 4.24 -14.64 -46.81
C LEU A 26 5.51 -13.79 -46.83
N CYS A 27 5.74 -12.95 -45.81
CA CYS A 27 6.97 -12.16 -45.69
C CYS A 27 8.22 -13.05 -45.72
N HIS A 28 8.25 -14.17 -44.98
CA HIS A 28 9.35 -15.12 -45.05
C HIS A 28 9.54 -15.67 -46.47
N PHE A 29 8.48 -16.18 -47.10
CA PHE A 29 8.55 -16.69 -48.47
C PHE A 29 9.12 -15.67 -49.47
N TYR A 30 8.66 -14.41 -49.42
CA TYR A 30 9.16 -13.35 -50.31
C TYR A 30 10.62 -12.94 -50.01
N ILE A 31 11.03 -12.98 -48.74
CA ILE A 31 12.41 -12.67 -48.35
C ILE A 31 13.37 -13.77 -48.81
N ASP A 32 12.95 -15.03 -48.75
CA ASP A 32 13.77 -16.19 -49.10
C ASP A 32 13.80 -16.47 -50.61
N SER A 33 12.73 -16.12 -51.35
CA SER A 33 12.56 -16.47 -52.76
C SER A 33 12.99 -15.38 -53.75
N VAL A 34 13.32 -14.16 -53.29
CA VAL A 34 13.66 -13.02 -54.15
C VAL A 34 15.00 -12.42 -53.75
N ASP A 35 15.98 -12.50 -54.66
CA ASP A 35 17.28 -11.84 -54.48
C ASP A 35 17.10 -10.32 -54.32
N GLY A 36 17.69 -9.75 -53.25
CA GLY A 36 17.55 -8.33 -52.93
C GLY A 36 16.21 -7.93 -52.30
N ALA A 37 15.59 -8.84 -51.55
CA ALA A 37 14.30 -8.60 -50.87
C ALA A 37 14.23 -7.21 -50.18
N PRO A 38 13.16 -6.42 -50.42
CA PRO A 38 13.05 -5.06 -49.91
C PRO A 38 13.15 -4.99 -48.38
N GLN A 39 13.93 -4.03 -47.87
CA GLN A 39 14.07 -3.77 -46.43
C GLN A 39 12.70 -3.55 -45.74
N GLU A 40 11.72 -3.00 -46.47
CA GLU A 40 10.34 -2.82 -46.04
C GLU A 40 9.66 -4.12 -45.62
N LEU A 41 9.89 -5.24 -46.31
CA LEU A 41 9.31 -6.53 -45.96
C LEU A 41 9.84 -7.04 -44.61
N ARG A 42 11.10 -6.73 -44.29
CA ARG A 42 11.71 -7.07 -43.00
C ARG A 42 11.12 -6.24 -41.86
N VAL A 43 10.85 -4.96 -42.10
CA VAL A 43 10.17 -4.09 -41.12
C VAL A 43 8.76 -4.61 -40.85
N ILE A 44 7.97 -4.84 -41.89
CA ILE A 44 6.61 -5.40 -41.77
C ILE A 44 6.63 -6.75 -41.03
N LEU A 45 7.60 -7.61 -41.32
CA LEU A 45 7.75 -8.90 -40.64
C LEU A 45 7.93 -8.71 -39.12
N ILE A 46 8.78 -7.78 -38.69
CA ILE A 46 9.05 -7.49 -37.27
C ILE A 46 7.79 -6.88 -36.62
N GLU A 47 7.17 -5.91 -37.27
CA GLU A 47 5.99 -5.20 -36.77
C GLU A 47 4.78 -6.14 -36.60
N VAL A 48 4.51 -6.99 -37.60
CA VAL A 48 3.43 -7.97 -37.54
C VAL A 48 3.74 -9.08 -36.52
N SER A 49 5.01 -9.48 -36.38
CA SER A 49 5.43 -10.47 -35.37
C SER A 49 5.24 -9.96 -33.94
N THR A 50 5.62 -8.70 -33.68
CA THR A 50 5.42 -8.07 -32.37
C THR A 50 3.94 -7.86 -32.07
N LEU A 51 3.14 -7.41 -33.04
CA LEU A 51 1.68 -7.30 -32.89
C LEU A 51 1.03 -8.65 -32.55
N LYS A 52 1.45 -9.73 -33.22
CA LYS A 52 0.97 -11.09 -32.92
C LYS A 52 1.29 -11.52 -31.48
N ALA A 53 2.47 -11.19 -30.97
CA ALA A 53 2.86 -11.49 -29.59
C ALA A 53 1.96 -10.73 -28.60
N ILE A 54 1.73 -9.44 -28.84
CA ILE A 54 0.84 -8.60 -28.01
C ILE A 54 -0.59 -9.13 -28.05
N ALA A 55 -1.10 -9.50 -29.22
CA ALA A 55 -2.43 -10.08 -29.36
C ALA A 55 -2.58 -11.43 -28.61
N LYS A 56 -1.53 -12.26 -28.58
CA LYS A 56 -1.51 -13.48 -27.74
C LYS A 56 -1.54 -13.16 -26.25
N SER A 57 -0.81 -12.14 -25.79
CA SER A 57 -0.87 -11.68 -24.40
C SER A 57 -2.28 -11.19 -24.04
N LEU A 58 -2.91 -10.41 -24.91
CA LEU A 58 -4.31 -10.02 -24.74
C LEU A 58 -5.25 -11.22 -24.71
N GLN A 59 -5.05 -12.23 -25.57
CA GLN A 59 -5.84 -13.45 -25.57
C GLN A 59 -5.77 -14.18 -24.22
N TYR A 60 -4.58 -14.24 -23.61
CA TYR A 60 -4.41 -14.79 -22.27
C TYR A 60 -5.18 -13.98 -21.22
N LEU A 61 -5.10 -12.64 -21.29
CA LEU A 61 -5.79 -11.74 -20.36
C LEU A 61 -7.33 -11.77 -20.52
N THR A 62 -7.85 -12.13 -21.69
CA THR A 62 -9.30 -12.25 -21.92
C THR A 62 -9.92 -13.56 -21.41
N GLN A 63 -9.15 -14.43 -20.76
CA GLN A 63 -9.68 -15.66 -20.18
C GLN A 63 -10.70 -15.37 -19.06
N PRO A 64 -11.75 -16.20 -18.89
CA PRO A 64 -12.89 -15.90 -18.01
C PRO A 64 -12.55 -15.69 -16.53
N ASN A 65 -11.37 -16.15 -16.08
CA ASN A 65 -10.90 -16.01 -14.70
C ASN A 65 -9.90 -14.85 -14.51
N VAL A 66 -9.51 -14.15 -15.59
CA VAL A 66 -8.42 -13.17 -15.63
C VAL A 66 -8.89 -11.81 -16.20
N ALA A 67 -10.06 -11.78 -16.86
CA ALA A 67 -10.51 -10.62 -17.63
C ALA A 67 -10.79 -9.39 -16.76
N ASN A 68 -9.95 -8.36 -16.92
CA ASN A 68 -10.20 -7.02 -16.43
C ASN A 68 -11.09 -6.26 -17.42
N SER A 69 -12.35 -6.04 -17.04
CA SER A 69 -13.40 -5.52 -17.94
C SER A 69 -13.13 -4.12 -18.48
N THR A 70 -12.48 -3.25 -17.70
CA THR A 70 -12.26 -1.83 -18.03
C THR A 70 -11.20 -1.64 -19.11
N LEU A 71 -10.06 -2.34 -19.03
CA LEU A 71 -9.01 -2.33 -20.05
C LEU A 71 -9.54 -2.84 -21.39
N LEU A 72 -10.30 -3.93 -21.36
CA LEU A 72 -10.87 -4.52 -22.57
C LEU A 72 -11.89 -3.58 -23.21
N ASP A 73 -12.70 -2.89 -22.42
CA ASP A 73 -13.65 -1.91 -22.93
C ASP A 73 -12.95 -0.70 -23.59
N GLN A 74 -11.81 -0.25 -23.05
CA GLN A 74 -11.02 0.83 -23.64
C GLN A 74 -10.37 0.42 -24.97
N LEU A 75 -9.79 -0.80 -25.04
CA LEU A 75 -9.10 -1.29 -26.23
C LEU A 75 -10.06 -1.73 -27.34
N ALA A 76 -11.29 -2.12 -26.98
CA ALA A 76 -12.29 -2.67 -27.88
C ALA A 76 -13.38 -1.68 -28.34
N ALA A 77 -13.16 -0.38 -28.16
CA ALA A 77 -14.02 0.63 -28.77
C ALA A 77 -14.20 0.35 -30.28
N ILE A 78 -15.34 0.74 -30.86
CA ILE A 78 -15.73 0.43 -32.25
C ILE A 78 -14.71 0.97 -33.28
N SER A 79 -13.92 1.97 -32.90
CA SER A 79 -12.78 2.53 -33.64
C SER A 79 -11.48 2.47 -32.81
N GLY A 80 -11.41 1.53 -31.88
CA GLY A 80 -10.30 1.31 -30.97
C GLY A 80 -9.15 0.56 -31.65
N PRO A 81 -8.00 0.48 -30.97
CA PRO A 81 -6.78 -0.05 -31.56
C PRO A 81 -6.85 -1.53 -31.96
N ILE A 82 -7.70 -2.34 -31.30
CA ILE A 82 -7.90 -3.75 -31.68
C ILE A 82 -8.59 -3.85 -33.05
N GLU A 83 -9.69 -3.12 -33.25
CA GLU A 83 -10.39 -3.10 -34.54
C GLU A 83 -9.54 -2.46 -35.65
N GLY A 84 -8.80 -1.40 -35.30
CA GLY A 84 -7.82 -0.76 -36.19
C GLY A 84 -6.74 -1.73 -36.67
N CYS A 85 -6.09 -2.46 -35.76
CA CYS A 85 -5.13 -3.52 -36.09
C CYS A 85 -5.74 -4.59 -37.00
N LYS A 86 -6.93 -5.09 -36.68
CA LYS A 86 -7.60 -6.12 -37.49
C LYS A 86 -7.84 -5.63 -38.92
N LYS A 87 -8.31 -4.40 -39.08
CA LYS A 87 -8.57 -3.80 -40.41
C LYS A 87 -7.27 -3.59 -41.19
N ALA A 88 -6.25 -2.98 -40.57
CA ALA A 88 -4.97 -2.71 -41.21
C ALA A 88 -4.28 -4.02 -41.65
N LEU A 89 -4.31 -5.07 -40.82
CA LEU A 89 -3.79 -6.39 -41.18
C LEU A 89 -4.54 -7.03 -42.35
N LYS A 90 -5.87 -6.95 -42.39
CA LYS A 90 -6.65 -7.48 -43.54
C LYS A 90 -6.31 -6.77 -44.84
N GLU A 91 -6.16 -5.45 -44.82
CA GLU A 91 -5.75 -4.70 -46.01
C GLU A 91 -4.31 -5.00 -46.39
N LEU A 92 -3.42 -5.20 -45.41
CA LEU A 92 -2.03 -5.56 -45.65
C LEU A 92 -1.90 -6.95 -46.27
N GLU A 93 -2.68 -7.94 -45.80
CA GLU A 93 -2.73 -9.30 -46.35
C GLU A 93 -3.10 -9.31 -47.84
N LYS A 94 -4.07 -8.50 -48.26
CA LYS A 94 -4.48 -8.37 -49.68
C LYS A 94 -3.35 -7.89 -50.59
N LEU A 95 -2.33 -7.22 -50.05
CA LEU A 95 -1.17 -6.74 -50.80
C LEU A 95 -0.10 -7.82 -51.01
N PHE A 96 -0.30 -9.04 -50.49
CA PHE A 96 0.56 -10.20 -50.71
C PHE A 96 -0.16 -11.26 -51.55
N PRO A 97 -0.06 -11.22 -52.90
CA PRO A 97 -0.61 -12.29 -53.72
C PRO A 97 0.14 -13.61 -53.48
N PRO A 98 -0.52 -14.77 -53.65
CA PRO A 98 0.06 -16.09 -53.43
C PRO A 98 1.13 -16.49 -54.47
N THR A 99 1.23 -15.78 -55.59
CA THR A 99 2.29 -15.96 -56.60
C THR A 99 3.07 -14.65 -56.80
N PRO A 100 4.41 -14.69 -56.89
CA PRO A 100 5.21 -13.50 -57.19
C PRO A 100 4.95 -13.04 -58.62
N THR A 101 4.04 -12.09 -58.79
CA THR A 101 3.78 -11.46 -60.10
C THR A 101 4.71 -10.27 -60.31
N PRO A 102 5.46 -10.21 -61.42
CA PRO A 102 6.41 -9.12 -61.69
C PRO A 102 5.70 -7.91 -62.31
N VAL A 103 4.71 -7.29 -61.65
CA VAL A 103 4.17 -5.99 -62.10
C VAL A 103 3.60 -5.12 -60.96
N SER A 104 4.01 -3.84 -60.99
CA SER A 104 3.46 -2.65 -60.30
C SER A 104 4.12 -2.29 -58.95
N GLY A 105 5.29 -1.65 -59.07
CA GLY A 105 6.29 -1.46 -58.01
C GLY A 105 6.40 -0.07 -57.37
N ASN A 106 5.33 0.74 -57.29
CA ASN A 106 5.39 1.98 -56.48
C ASN A 106 4.14 2.24 -55.63
N GLY A 107 2.93 2.07 -56.18
CA GLY A 107 1.68 2.29 -55.43
C GLY A 107 1.41 1.25 -54.34
N ARG A 108 1.82 0.00 -54.54
CA ARG A 108 1.70 -1.07 -53.52
C ARG A 108 2.63 -0.83 -52.33
N ASN A 109 3.85 -0.37 -52.58
CA ASN A 109 4.83 -0.10 -51.53
C ASN A 109 4.42 1.11 -50.67
N SER A 110 3.88 2.17 -51.29
CA SER A 110 3.36 3.33 -50.52
C SER A 110 2.14 2.95 -49.66
N THR A 111 1.27 2.06 -50.15
CA THR A 111 0.14 1.54 -49.37
C THR A 111 0.59 0.65 -48.21
N ARG A 112 1.58 -0.22 -48.44
CA ARG A 112 2.21 -1.03 -47.37
C ARG A 112 2.79 -0.16 -46.26
N ARG A 113 3.54 0.89 -46.62
CA ARG A 113 4.11 1.84 -45.64
C ARG A 113 3.04 2.55 -44.80
N LYS A 114 1.91 2.94 -45.41
CA LYS A 114 0.79 3.55 -44.67
C LYS A 114 0.17 2.58 -43.67
N LEU A 115 -0.11 1.34 -44.09
CA LEU A 115 -0.69 0.31 -43.23
C LEU A 115 0.27 -0.11 -42.11
N ASP A 116 1.57 -0.14 -42.39
CA ASP A 116 2.61 -0.41 -41.38
C ASP A 116 2.65 0.68 -40.31
N ALA A 117 2.56 1.96 -40.71
CA ALA A 117 2.45 3.07 -39.77
C ALA A 117 1.18 3.00 -38.90
N GLU A 118 0.03 2.61 -39.47
CA GLU A 118 -1.21 2.37 -38.72
C GLU A 118 -1.05 1.22 -37.72
N ILE A 119 -0.40 0.12 -38.12
CA ILE A 119 -0.09 -1.02 -37.25
C ILE A 119 0.79 -0.59 -36.08
N ILE A 120 1.86 0.17 -36.36
CA ILE A 120 2.77 0.70 -35.34
C ILE A 120 2.01 1.58 -34.34
N GLN A 121 1.13 2.46 -34.83
CA GLN A 121 0.34 3.34 -33.97
C GLN A 121 -0.56 2.53 -33.04
N HIS A 122 -1.37 1.61 -33.57
CA HIS A 122 -2.28 0.82 -32.76
C HIS A 122 -1.55 -0.12 -31.79
N LYS A 123 -0.44 -0.73 -32.22
CA LYS A 123 0.46 -1.52 -31.37
C LYS A 123 0.95 -0.71 -30.18
N THR A 124 1.38 0.53 -30.42
CA THR A 124 1.88 1.44 -29.38
C THR A 124 0.77 1.79 -28.39
N THR A 125 -0.44 2.09 -28.87
CA THR A 125 -1.61 2.34 -28.00
C THR A 125 -1.93 1.14 -27.12
N ILE A 126 -1.95 -0.08 -27.68
CA ILE A 126 -2.22 -1.30 -26.92
C ILE A 126 -1.15 -1.52 -25.84
N ASN A 127 0.12 -1.39 -26.18
CA ASN A 127 1.21 -1.58 -25.22
C ASN A 127 1.19 -0.54 -24.10
N LEU A 128 0.90 0.73 -24.40
CA LEU A 128 0.79 1.76 -23.38
C LEU A 128 -0.37 1.48 -22.43
N ALA A 129 -1.53 1.07 -22.96
CA ALA A 129 -2.69 0.70 -22.15
C ALA A 129 -2.38 -0.50 -21.24
N LEU A 130 -1.77 -1.56 -21.79
CA LEU A 130 -1.33 -2.74 -21.03
C LEU A 130 -0.34 -2.37 -19.92
N THR A 131 0.65 -1.52 -20.25
CA THR A 131 1.66 -1.08 -19.27
C THR A 131 1.03 -0.23 -18.18
N SER A 132 0.09 0.66 -18.53
CA SER A 132 -0.64 1.48 -17.56
C SER A 132 -1.46 0.62 -16.59
N GLU A 133 -2.14 -0.41 -17.09
CA GLU A 133 -2.91 -1.34 -16.25
C GLU A 133 -1.99 -2.13 -15.31
N LEU A 134 -0.87 -2.66 -15.82
CA LEU A 134 0.10 -3.37 -15.00
C LEU A 134 0.67 -2.48 -13.89
N VAL A 135 0.96 -1.21 -14.19
CA VAL A 135 1.43 -0.24 -13.19
C VAL A 135 0.34 0.03 -12.14
N HIS A 136 -0.93 0.12 -12.55
CA HIS A 136 -2.05 0.29 -11.64
C HIS A 136 -2.21 -0.92 -10.71
N ASP A 137 -2.25 -2.14 -11.26
CA ASP A 137 -2.35 -3.38 -10.48
C ASP A 137 -1.18 -3.54 -9.51
N LEU A 138 0.05 -3.21 -9.93
CA LEU A 138 1.23 -3.24 -9.06
C LEU A 138 1.12 -2.25 -7.91
N LYS A 139 0.55 -1.06 -8.15
CA LYS A 139 0.31 -0.06 -7.10
C LYS A 139 -0.71 -0.58 -6.09
N ASP A 140 -1.78 -1.21 -6.56
CA ASP A 140 -2.81 -1.80 -5.70
C ASP A 140 -2.24 -2.96 -4.85
N VAL A 141 -1.43 -3.83 -5.44
CA VAL A 141 -0.74 -4.91 -4.72
C VAL A 141 0.19 -4.35 -3.66
N LYS A 142 0.99 -3.33 -4.00
CA LYS A 142 1.88 -2.66 -3.05
C LYS A 142 1.09 -2.06 -1.88
N GLN A 143 0.01 -1.33 -2.15
CA GLN A 143 -0.82 -0.72 -1.11
C GLN A 143 -1.43 -1.78 -0.18
N LYS A 144 -1.94 -2.88 -0.73
CA LYS A 144 -2.47 -4.00 0.06
C LYS A 144 -1.37 -4.67 0.90
N ALA A 145 -0.17 -4.83 0.36
CA ALA A 145 0.96 -5.38 1.10
C ALA A 145 1.38 -4.48 2.28
N GLU A 146 1.43 -3.16 2.07
CA GLU A 146 1.70 -2.18 3.13
C GLU A 146 0.61 -2.21 4.22
N GLN A 147 -0.66 -2.35 3.84
CA GLN A 147 -1.77 -2.50 4.79
C GLN A 147 -1.62 -3.77 5.64
N ILE A 148 -1.27 -4.91 5.03
CA ILE A 148 -1.04 -6.16 5.75
C ILE A 148 0.14 -6.01 6.72
N GLN A 149 1.24 -5.40 6.28
CA GLN A 149 2.39 -5.16 7.13
C GLN A 149 2.03 -4.31 8.36
N ASN A 150 1.27 -3.24 8.17
CA ASN A 150 0.81 -2.39 9.27
C ASN A 150 -0.08 -3.16 10.25
N LEU A 151 -1.00 -4.00 9.76
CA LEU A 151 -1.85 -4.84 10.62
C LEU A 151 -1.03 -5.84 11.44
N LEU A 152 0.00 -6.45 10.83
CA LEU A 152 0.89 -7.37 11.54
C LEU A 152 1.69 -6.65 12.64
N THR A 153 2.25 -5.48 12.33
CA THR A 153 2.97 -4.66 13.32
C THR A 153 2.07 -4.22 14.47
N GLU A 154 0.81 -3.89 14.20
CA GLU A 154 -0.14 -3.53 15.25
C GLU A 154 -0.53 -4.74 16.11
N ASP A 155 -0.72 -5.94 15.55
CA ASP A 155 -0.95 -7.15 16.34
C ASP A 155 0.25 -7.47 17.24
N GLU A 156 1.48 -7.39 16.73
CA GLU A 156 2.71 -7.56 17.51
C GLU A 156 2.78 -6.55 18.67
N ARG A 157 2.47 -5.28 18.39
CA ARG A 157 2.42 -4.22 19.41
C ARG A 157 1.38 -4.54 20.48
N GLN A 158 0.19 -5.00 20.10
CA GLN A 158 -0.87 -5.39 21.03
C GLN A 158 -0.49 -6.62 21.85
N GLN A 159 0.22 -7.58 21.27
CA GLN A 159 0.75 -8.74 22.01
C GLN A 159 1.76 -8.31 23.08
N ILE A 160 2.71 -7.42 22.73
CA ILE A 160 3.67 -6.87 23.69
C ILE A 160 2.94 -6.10 24.80
N GLN A 161 1.96 -5.26 24.45
CA GLN A 161 1.17 -4.52 25.45
C GLN A 161 0.41 -5.47 26.40
N ARG A 162 -0.20 -6.54 25.88
CA ARG A 162 -0.86 -7.56 26.70
C ARG A 162 0.12 -8.27 27.62
N TRP A 163 1.32 -8.61 27.12
CA TRP A 163 2.37 -9.25 27.92
C TRP A 163 2.93 -8.34 29.03
N LEU A 164 2.98 -7.03 28.82
CA LEU A 164 3.40 -6.06 29.83
C LEU A 164 2.36 -5.86 30.95
N VAL A 165 1.06 -6.04 30.67
CA VAL A 165 0.01 -5.84 31.68
C VAL A 165 -0.24 -7.13 32.45
N THR A 166 0.64 -7.44 33.40
CA THR A 166 0.43 -8.53 34.36
C THR A 166 -0.24 -8.06 35.65
N THR A 167 0.06 -6.84 36.08
CA THR A 167 -0.55 -6.17 37.25
C THR A 167 -1.03 -4.78 36.86
N ASN A 168 -2.25 -4.43 37.29
CA ASN A 168 -2.84 -3.12 37.03
C ASN A 168 -3.12 -2.36 38.34
N PRO A 169 -2.28 -1.38 38.74
CA PRO A 169 -2.46 -0.59 39.95
C PRO A 169 -3.61 0.43 39.86
N SER A 170 -4.27 0.60 38.70
CA SER A 170 -5.31 1.62 38.51
C SER A 170 -6.49 1.47 39.47
N GLY A 171 -6.86 0.23 39.83
CA GLY A 171 -7.93 0.00 40.82
C GLY A 171 -7.58 0.55 42.20
N ILE A 172 -6.31 0.38 42.62
CA ILE A 172 -5.79 0.94 43.87
C ILE A 172 -5.72 2.46 43.78
N HIS A 173 -5.21 2.98 42.66
CA HIS A 173 -5.15 4.42 42.39
C HIS A 173 -6.52 5.07 42.52
N ASN A 174 -7.51 4.56 41.79
CA ASN A 174 -8.88 5.07 41.76
C ASN A 174 -9.52 4.99 43.15
N ARG A 175 -9.25 3.93 43.93
CA ARG A 175 -9.71 3.84 45.31
C ARG A 175 -9.13 4.97 46.18
N PHE A 176 -7.85 5.28 46.05
CA PHE A 176 -7.25 6.38 46.80
C PHE A 176 -7.75 7.75 46.33
N GLN A 177 -8.01 7.93 45.03
CA GLN A 177 -8.67 9.14 44.51
C GLN A 177 -10.09 9.30 45.05
N ASN A 178 -10.86 8.22 45.15
CA ASN A 178 -12.21 8.26 45.71
C ASN A 178 -12.25 8.58 47.22
N LEU A 179 -11.14 8.32 47.92
CA LEU A 179 -10.98 8.66 49.34
C LEU A 179 -10.35 10.04 49.55
N TYR A 180 -9.95 10.72 48.48
CA TYR A 180 -9.37 12.05 48.56
C TYR A 180 -10.43 13.09 48.90
N GLU A 181 -10.19 13.83 49.98
CA GLU A 181 -11.01 14.97 50.36
C GLU A 181 -10.37 16.28 49.85
N PRO A 182 -11.11 17.11 49.09
CA PRO A 182 -10.60 18.36 48.53
C PRO A 182 -9.90 19.24 49.57
N GLY A 183 -8.70 19.72 49.21
CA GLY A 183 -7.90 20.63 50.05
C GLY A 183 -6.90 19.94 50.97
N THR A 184 -7.10 18.67 51.34
CA THR A 184 -6.27 17.96 52.36
C THR A 184 -4.85 17.61 51.91
N ALA A 185 -4.62 17.39 50.61
CA ALA A 185 -3.30 17.05 50.03
C ALA A 185 -2.59 18.26 49.38
N SER A 186 -3.29 19.38 49.24
CA SER A 186 -2.80 20.56 48.49
C SER A 186 -1.58 21.24 49.10
N TRP A 187 -1.37 21.06 50.42
CA TRP A 187 -0.26 21.66 51.15
C TRP A 187 1.10 21.19 50.60
N MET A 188 1.19 19.98 50.08
CA MET A 188 2.44 19.43 49.54
C MET A 188 2.95 20.23 48.34
N LEU A 189 2.05 20.79 47.53
CA LEU A 189 2.43 21.60 46.37
C LEU A 189 3.02 22.97 46.76
N ARG A 190 2.84 23.38 48.03
CA ARG A 190 3.35 24.66 48.56
C ARG A 190 4.69 24.50 49.27
N THR A 191 5.20 23.28 49.42
CA THR A 191 6.49 23.07 50.08
C THR A 191 7.65 23.42 49.13
N PRO A 192 8.81 23.86 49.65
CA PRO A 192 9.94 24.20 48.81
C PRO A 192 10.53 23.01 48.05
N GLU A 193 10.27 21.77 48.47
CA GLU A 193 10.77 20.55 47.84
C GLU A 193 10.03 20.21 46.53
N TRP A 194 8.75 20.57 46.42
CA TRP A 194 7.92 20.26 45.25
C TRP A 194 8.50 20.79 43.92
N PRO A 195 8.80 22.10 43.78
CA PRO A 195 9.38 22.61 42.52
C PRO A 195 10.75 21.99 42.22
N LEU A 196 11.59 21.76 43.24
CA LEU A 196 12.89 21.11 43.07
C LEU A 196 12.76 19.67 42.57
N TRP A 197 11.72 18.96 42.99
CA TRP A 197 11.45 17.60 42.52
C TRP A 197 10.90 17.56 41.10
N ILE A 198 9.92 18.42 40.77
CA ILE A 198 9.33 18.50 39.42
C ILE A 198 10.36 18.93 38.36
N GLU A 199 11.29 19.81 38.71
CA GLU A 199 12.40 20.23 37.85
C GLU A 199 13.52 19.17 37.74
N GLY A 200 13.41 18.05 38.46
CA GLY A 200 14.40 16.97 38.47
C GLY A 200 15.68 17.29 39.24
N LYS A 201 15.75 18.42 39.95
CA LYS A 201 16.88 18.77 40.84
C LYS A 201 16.94 17.81 42.02
N HIS A 202 15.79 17.43 42.56
CA HIS A 202 15.64 16.31 43.49
C HIS A 202 15.10 15.10 42.75
N ARG A 203 15.77 13.95 42.86
CA ARG A 203 15.34 12.71 42.18
C ARG A 203 14.28 11.92 42.96
N CYS A 204 14.22 12.13 44.27
CA CYS A 204 13.33 11.40 45.16
C CYS A 204 12.70 12.37 46.16
N LEU A 205 11.43 12.13 46.46
CA LEU A 205 10.67 12.86 47.47
C LEU A 205 10.23 11.84 48.54
N TRP A 206 10.72 12.01 49.76
CA TRP A 206 10.43 11.10 50.87
C TRP A 206 9.36 11.68 51.79
N ILE A 207 8.20 11.02 51.87
CA ILE A 207 7.06 11.46 52.68
C ILE A 207 6.87 10.48 53.84
N HIS A 208 7.00 10.96 55.08
CA HIS A 208 6.81 10.17 56.30
C HIS A 208 5.69 10.72 57.18
N GLY A 209 5.16 9.88 58.05
CA GLY A 209 4.08 10.25 58.98
C GLY A 209 3.48 9.02 59.66
N ILE A 210 2.67 9.25 60.69
CA ILE A 210 2.04 8.17 61.46
C ILE A 210 1.16 7.26 60.56
N PRO A 211 0.95 5.99 60.95
CA PRO A 211 -0.06 5.14 60.32
C PRO A 211 -1.42 5.84 60.26
N GLY A 212 -2.15 5.70 59.16
CA GLY A 212 -3.46 6.36 58.98
C GLY A 212 -3.42 7.83 58.56
N ALA A 213 -2.24 8.49 58.51
CA ALA A 213 -2.13 9.90 58.09
C ALA A 213 -2.46 10.20 56.61
N GLY A 214 -3.04 9.26 55.85
CA GLY A 214 -3.43 9.50 54.46
C GLY A 214 -2.30 9.53 53.43
N LYS A 215 -1.09 9.04 53.76
CA LYS A 215 0.08 9.08 52.84
C LYS A 215 -0.19 8.49 51.45
N SER A 216 -0.93 7.39 51.34
CA SER A 216 -1.28 6.78 50.06
C SER A 216 -2.26 7.62 49.24
N ILE A 217 -3.18 8.32 49.91
CA ILE A 217 -4.10 9.29 49.29
C ILE A 217 -3.33 10.50 48.79
N LEU A 218 -2.34 10.97 49.57
CA LEU A 218 -1.42 12.02 49.12
C LEU A 218 -0.63 11.56 47.89
N ALA A 219 -0.12 10.32 47.86
CA ALA A 219 0.61 9.79 46.73
C ALA A 219 -0.25 9.69 45.44
N SER A 220 -1.53 9.27 45.53
CA SER A 220 -2.43 9.29 44.37
C SER A 220 -2.66 10.71 43.87
N TYR A 221 -2.95 11.65 44.78
CA TYR A 221 -3.10 13.07 44.45
C TYR A 221 -1.86 13.64 43.72
N LEU A 222 -0.64 13.36 44.21
CA LEU A 222 0.58 13.82 43.55
C LEU A 222 0.77 13.21 42.17
N ALA A 223 0.44 11.92 41.99
CA ALA A 223 0.50 11.27 40.68
C ALA A 223 -0.41 11.97 39.64
N GLU A 224 -1.63 12.36 40.01
CA GLU A 224 -2.49 13.17 39.14
C GLU A 224 -1.90 14.56 38.84
N LYS A 225 -1.24 15.20 39.81
CA LYS A 225 -0.59 16.50 39.55
C LYS A 225 0.58 16.39 38.59
N ILE A 226 1.34 15.29 38.64
CA ILE A 226 2.41 15.01 37.68
C ILE A 226 1.84 14.74 36.29
N GLU A 227 0.78 13.94 36.19
CA GLU A 227 0.09 13.69 34.91
C GLU A 227 -0.38 15.00 34.26
N ASN A 228 -1.04 15.86 35.04
CA ASN A 228 -1.48 17.19 34.59
C ASN A 228 -0.29 18.09 34.17
N TYR A 229 0.81 18.04 34.92
CA TYR A 229 2.02 18.79 34.57
C TYR A 229 2.66 18.30 33.27
N CYS A 230 2.78 16.98 33.08
CA CYS A 230 3.35 16.39 31.87
C CYS A 230 2.48 16.67 30.65
N THR A 231 1.15 16.60 30.78
CA THR A 231 0.22 16.90 29.69
C THR A 231 0.24 18.38 29.31
N ALA A 232 0.23 19.30 30.29
CA ALA A 232 0.30 20.74 30.04
C ALA A 232 1.65 21.18 29.44
N SER A 233 2.75 20.53 29.82
CA SER A 233 4.10 20.85 29.35
C SER A 233 4.44 20.26 27.98
N SER A 234 3.51 19.51 27.36
CA SER A 234 3.73 18.77 26.10
C SER A 234 3.75 19.65 24.82
N SER A 235 3.92 20.97 24.93
CA SER A 235 3.81 21.91 23.81
C SER A 235 5.11 22.14 23.01
N GLY A 236 6.10 21.24 23.10
CA GLY A 236 7.41 21.33 22.42
C GLY A 236 7.94 20.00 21.89
N SER A 237 9.20 19.98 21.41
CA SER A 237 9.88 18.84 20.78
C SER A 237 10.24 17.67 21.72
N SER A 238 9.92 17.76 23.01
CA SER A 238 10.12 16.68 23.99
C SER A 238 8.85 16.49 24.82
N LYS A 239 8.21 15.33 24.69
CA LYS A 239 7.04 14.96 25.49
C LYS A 239 7.49 14.32 26.79
N LEU A 240 7.05 14.85 27.92
CA LEU A 240 7.29 14.25 29.23
C LEU A 240 6.36 13.05 29.45
N GLY A 241 6.91 11.93 29.93
CA GLY A 241 6.16 10.76 30.37
C GLY A 241 5.98 10.76 31.88
N HIS A 242 4.88 10.16 32.34
CA HIS A 242 4.61 9.94 33.77
C HIS A 242 4.18 8.50 33.99
N ALA A 243 4.42 7.96 35.19
CA ALA A 243 3.92 6.64 35.57
C ALA A 243 3.85 6.55 37.10
N TYR A 244 2.98 5.70 37.61
CA TYR A 244 2.84 5.44 39.04
C TYR A 244 2.72 3.94 39.29
N TYR A 245 3.13 3.48 40.48
CA TYR A 245 2.92 2.12 40.93
C TYR A 245 2.80 2.10 42.47
N TYR A 246 2.05 1.15 43.01
CA TYR A 246 1.88 0.99 44.45
C TYR A 246 2.47 -0.35 44.88
N CYS A 247 3.61 -0.31 45.57
CA CYS A 247 4.19 -1.51 46.16
C CYS A 247 3.44 -1.86 47.46
N TYR A 248 2.94 -3.10 47.57
CA TYR A 248 2.27 -3.58 48.77
C TYR A 248 3.04 -4.74 49.40
N PHE A 249 3.55 -4.52 50.62
CA PHE A 249 4.42 -5.48 51.30
C PHE A 249 3.69 -6.77 51.75
N GLY A 250 2.36 -6.77 51.82
CA GLY A 250 1.57 -7.88 52.39
C GLY A 250 1.39 -9.09 51.47
N HIS A 251 1.91 -9.08 50.24
CA HIS A 251 1.76 -10.21 49.31
C HIS A 251 2.91 -11.23 49.36
N ASN A 252 3.98 -10.99 50.14
CA ASN A 252 5.19 -11.85 50.15
C ASN A 252 5.72 -12.16 48.73
N GLN A 253 5.53 -11.23 47.79
CA GLN A 253 5.97 -11.36 46.40
C GLN A 253 6.96 -10.26 46.06
N ASP A 254 7.89 -10.58 45.16
CA ASP A 254 8.77 -9.59 44.55
C ASP A 254 7.97 -8.74 43.55
N GLU A 255 7.77 -7.48 43.91
CA GLU A 255 7.04 -6.49 43.11
C GLU A 255 7.90 -5.90 41.98
N ALA A 256 9.22 -6.14 41.93
CA ALA A 256 10.12 -5.48 40.99
C ALA A 256 9.75 -5.75 39.52
N SER A 257 9.43 -7.00 39.17
CA SER A 257 9.01 -7.38 37.82
C SER A 257 7.69 -6.72 37.43
N HIS A 258 6.71 -6.74 38.32
CA HIS A 258 5.39 -6.14 38.09
C HIS A 258 5.48 -4.61 37.96
N PHE A 259 6.26 -3.98 38.83
CA PHE A 259 6.61 -2.56 38.75
C PHE A 259 7.22 -2.21 37.40
N LEU A 260 8.31 -2.87 37.01
CA LEU A 260 9.00 -2.55 35.75
C LEU A 260 8.10 -2.75 34.53
N ARG A 261 7.37 -3.87 34.46
CA ARG A 261 6.43 -4.16 33.38
C ARG A 261 5.34 -3.09 33.27
N TRP A 262 4.76 -2.67 34.40
CA TRP A 262 3.75 -1.62 34.43
C TRP A 262 4.30 -0.26 34.00
N ILE A 263 5.46 0.16 34.54
CA ILE A 263 6.08 1.43 34.18
C ILE A 263 6.41 1.47 32.69
N ILE A 264 7.04 0.42 32.16
CA ILE A 264 7.34 0.31 30.72
C ILE A 264 6.05 0.38 29.91
N GLY A 265 5.01 -0.39 30.29
CA GLY A 265 3.72 -0.38 29.60
C GLY A 265 3.05 1.00 29.58
N GLN A 266 3.05 1.72 30.70
CA GLN A 266 2.53 3.08 30.82
C GLN A 266 3.29 4.06 29.91
N LEU A 267 4.62 4.05 29.97
CA LEU A 267 5.45 4.94 29.17
C LEU A 267 5.35 4.65 27.67
N CYS A 268 5.30 3.38 27.27
CA CYS A 268 5.10 2.96 25.88
C CYS A 268 3.75 3.43 25.31
N ARG A 269 2.69 3.48 26.12
CA ARG A 269 1.38 4.01 25.69
C ARG A 269 1.37 5.53 25.53
N GLN A 270 2.18 6.22 26.34
CA GLN A 270 2.30 7.68 26.28
C GLN A 270 3.23 8.15 25.16
N TYR A 271 4.14 7.27 24.73
CA TYR A 271 4.99 7.50 23.57
C TYR A 271 4.14 7.49 22.28
N LYS A 272 4.10 8.64 21.61
CA LYS A 272 3.65 8.75 20.23
C LYS A 272 4.90 8.87 19.38
N ASP A 273 5.12 7.93 18.46
CA ASP A 273 6.27 8.00 17.55
C ASP A 273 6.20 9.31 16.75
N PRO A 274 7.20 10.21 16.84
CA PRO A 274 7.25 11.42 16.03
C PRO A 274 7.29 11.15 14.52
N ARG A 275 7.61 9.92 14.12
CA ARG A 275 7.68 9.45 12.72
C ARG A 275 6.47 8.60 12.31
N GLY A 276 5.58 8.27 13.24
CA GLY A 276 4.35 7.55 12.97
C GLY A 276 3.25 8.51 12.53
N THR A 277 2.59 8.21 11.40
CA THR A 277 1.34 8.88 11.02
C THR A 277 0.33 8.74 12.16
N PRO A 278 -0.46 9.79 12.46
CA PRO A 278 -1.40 9.76 13.57
C PRO A 278 -2.49 8.70 13.33
N GLU A 279 -2.35 7.54 13.98
CA GLU A 279 -3.44 6.60 14.15
C GLU A 279 -4.50 7.24 15.05
N ASN A 280 -5.67 7.51 14.44
CA ASN A 280 -6.89 7.85 15.15
C ASN A 280 -7.35 6.66 16.00
N ILE A 281 -6.76 6.51 17.18
CA ILE A 281 -7.27 5.63 18.21
C ILE A 281 -8.34 6.42 18.98
N GLN A 282 -9.57 6.41 18.45
CA GLN A 282 -10.75 6.58 19.28
C GLN A 282 -11.04 5.22 19.92
N ILE A 283 -10.85 5.12 21.23
CA ILE A 283 -11.42 4.04 22.04
C ILE A 283 -12.38 4.73 23.01
N GLY A 284 -13.66 4.39 22.88
CA GLY A 284 -14.71 4.76 23.83
C GLY A 284 -14.70 3.88 25.07
#